data_AF-A0A936B1L0-F1
#
_entry.id   AF-A0A936B1L0-F1
#
_cell.length_a   1.000
_cell.length_b   1.000
_cell.length_c   1.000
_cell.angle_alpha   90.00
_cell.angle_beta   90.00
_cell.angle_gamma   90.00
#
_symmetry.space_group_name_H-M   'P 1'
#
loop_
_entity.id
_entity.type
_entity.pdbx_description
1 polymer ?
#
loop_
_entity_poly.entity_id
_entity_poly.type
_entity_poly.pdbx_seq_one_letter_code
_entity_poly.pdbx_strand_id
1 'polypeptide(L)'
;MRVHNLATLPLGLYHDEAYNGLDALAMTEGALFPHFPRGWELYSAEAHAERPPTPTRFPLFFEGNYGREPLHIYLMAASVWLFGNTPFALRLVPALSGVIAVAAVYLVAGVFIAGEQGSRGAGEKNSQFTIHNSQFTILRRMGLRHPLPRRPLQPLRLADDGLYPRGVLVRLLLLARH
;
A
#
# COMPACT_ATOMS: atom_id res chain seq x y z
N MET A 1 -10.61 -9.90 16.25
CA MET A 1 -11.74 -9.06 16.72
C MET A 1 -11.45 -8.59 18.14
N ARG A 2 -11.18 -7.30 18.35
CA ARG A 2 -10.87 -6.66 19.64
C ARG A 2 -11.85 -5.49 19.90
N VAL A 3 -13.13 -5.73 19.63
CA VAL A 3 -14.23 -4.75 19.80
C VAL A 3 -15.30 -5.20 20.78
N HIS A 4 -15.30 -6.47 21.19
CA HIS A 4 -16.19 -6.95 22.24
C HIS A 4 -15.53 -6.74 23.61
N ASN A 5 -16.28 -6.18 24.57
CA ASN A 5 -15.89 -6.02 25.98
C ASN A 5 -14.80 -5.00 26.33
N LEU A 6 -14.65 -3.91 25.56
CA LEU A 6 -13.72 -2.81 25.90
C LEU A 6 -13.94 -2.26 27.32
N ALA A 7 -15.18 -2.28 27.81
CA ALA A 7 -15.52 -1.75 29.13
C ALA A 7 -15.15 -2.68 30.30
N THR A 8 -14.99 -3.99 30.08
CA THR A 8 -15.02 -4.98 31.16
C THR A 8 -13.82 -5.92 31.20
N LEU A 9 -13.05 -6.08 30.11
CA LEU A 9 -11.87 -6.96 30.07
C LEU A 9 -10.68 -6.35 29.32
N PRO A 10 -9.46 -6.37 29.88
CA PRO A 10 -9.12 -6.78 31.25
C PRO A 10 -9.69 -5.80 32.30
N LEU A 11 -9.92 -6.29 33.52
CA LEU A 11 -10.37 -5.49 34.66
C LEU A 11 -9.26 -4.50 35.04
N GLY A 12 -9.59 -3.21 35.00
CA GLY A 12 -8.63 -2.13 35.27
C GLY A 12 -7.81 -1.71 34.06
N LEU A 13 -7.21 -0.53 34.14
CA LEU A 13 -6.27 -0.02 33.15
C LEU A 13 -4.88 -0.57 33.46
N TYR A 14 -4.15 -0.99 32.43
CA TYR A 14 -2.74 -1.30 32.58
C TYR A 14 -1.95 -0.03 32.88
N HIS A 15 -0.73 -0.16 33.42
CA HIS A 15 0.05 1.01 33.86
C HIS A 15 0.27 2.04 32.74
N ASP A 16 0.57 1.59 31.54
CA ASP A 16 0.76 2.44 30.36
C ASP A 16 -0.57 3.00 29.82
N GLU A 17 -1.65 2.22 29.81
CA GLU A 17 -3.00 2.69 29.45
C GLU A 17 -3.48 3.79 30.41
N ALA A 18 -3.23 3.62 31.72
CA ALA A 18 -3.58 4.59 32.74
C ALA A 18 -2.77 5.89 32.59
N TYR A 19 -1.46 5.78 32.34
CA TYR A 19 -0.59 6.93 32.15
C TYR A 19 -1.01 7.77 30.94
N ASN A 20 -1.28 7.10 29.81
CA ASN A 20 -1.82 7.72 28.61
C ASN A 20 -3.18 8.40 28.87
N GLY A 21 -4.03 7.76 29.70
CA GLY A 21 -5.32 8.32 30.08
C GLY A 21 -5.21 9.55 30.97
N LEU A 22 -4.22 9.60 31.87
CA LEU A 22 -3.96 10.77 32.71
C LEU A 22 -3.52 11.98 31.88
N ASP A 23 -2.63 11.77 30.90
CA ASP A 23 -2.23 12.85 29.98
C ASP A 23 -3.41 13.31 29.12
N ALA A 24 -4.19 12.38 28.58
CA ALA A 24 -5.39 12.69 27.80
C ALA A 24 -6.42 13.49 28.62
N LEU A 25 -6.65 13.10 29.87
CA LEU A 25 -7.55 13.81 30.78
C LEU A 25 -7.01 15.21 31.11
N ALA A 26 -5.74 15.33 31.48
CA ALA A 26 -5.08 16.60 31.77
C ALA A 26 -5.18 17.56 30.58
N MET A 27 -5.04 17.07 29.35
CA MET A 27 -5.28 17.86 28.13
C MET A 27 -6.71 18.39 28.03
N THR A 28 -7.71 17.54 28.30
CA THR A 28 -9.12 17.95 28.26
C THR A 28 -9.47 18.96 29.35
N GLU A 29 -8.80 18.90 30.50
CA GLU A 29 -8.92 19.85 31.60
C GLU A 29 -8.17 21.18 31.33
N GLY A 30 -7.38 21.24 30.25
CA GLY A 30 -6.63 22.43 29.86
C GLY A 30 -5.30 22.59 30.59
N ALA A 31 -4.73 21.51 31.13
CA ALA A 31 -3.40 21.50 31.71
C ALA A 31 -2.33 21.89 30.69
N LEU A 32 -1.24 22.48 31.20
CA LEU A 32 -0.04 22.78 30.44
C LEU A 32 0.97 21.66 30.62
N PHE A 33 1.69 21.34 29.56
CA PHE A 33 2.74 20.31 29.52
C PHE A 33 4.12 20.95 29.40
N PRO A 34 5.18 20.32 29.93
CA PRO A 34 5.22 18.95 30.46
C PRO A 34 4.60 18.82 31.86
N HIS A 35 3.83 17.74 32.05
CA HIS A 35 3.22 17.38 33.33
C HIS A 35 3.89 16.12 33.86
N PHE A 36 4.41 16.18 35.09
CA PHE A 36 5.13 15.06 35.72
C PHE A 36 4.32 14.56 36.91
N PRO A 37 3.82 13.32 36.88
CA PRO A 37 3.17 12.72 38.05
C PRO A 37 4.12 12.66 39.25
N ARG A 38 3.55 12.73 40.46
CA ARG A 38 4.30 12.71 41.71
C ARG A 38 5.30 11.55 41.73
N GLY A 39 6.58 11.89 41.92
CA GLY A 39 7.72 10.95 41.86
C GLY A 39 8.78 11.34 40.83
N TRP A 40 8.39 11.97 39.72
CA TRP A 40 9.34 12.43 38.70
C TRP A 40 9.71 13.91 38.75
N GLU A 41 9.12 14.67 39.67
CA GLU A 41 9.39 16.10 39.86
C GLU A 41 10.89 16.38 40.09
N LEU A 42 11.55 15.59 40.96
CA LEU A 42 12.97 15.75 41.26
C LEU A 42 13.86 15.49 40.04
N TYR A 43 13.55 14.45 39.26
CA TYR A 43 14.28 14.13 38.03
C TYR A 43 14.05 15.21 36.96
N SER A 44 12.82 15.69 36.80
CA SER A 44 12.50 16.75 35.85
C SER A 44 13.16 18.08 36.21
N ALA A 45 13.22 18.43 37.50
CA ALA A 45 13.87 19.65 37.97
C ALA A 45 15.37 19.66 37.66
N GLU A 46 16.03 18.51 37.79
CA GLU A 46 17.44 18.36 37.43
C GLU A 46 17.64 18.34 35.91
N ALA A 47 16.83 17.57 35.17
CA ALA A 47 16.89 17.49 33.70
C ALA A 47 16.67 18.86 33.02
N HIS A 48 15.87 19.72 33.64
CA HIS A 48 15.55 21.06 33.14
C HIS A 48 16.30 22.20 33.83
N ALA A 49 17.29 21.91 34.68
CA ALA A 49 18.01 22.92 35.46
C ALA A 49 18.67 23.99 34.57
N GLU A 50 19.22 23.59 33.42
CA GLU A 50 19.88 24.49 32.47
C GLU A 50 18.93 25.05 31.39
N ARG A 51 17.87 24.32 31.06
CA ARG A 51 16.93 24.63 29.98
C ARG A 51 15.49 24.35 30.42
N PRO A 52 14.80 25.34 31.00
CA PRO A 52 13.42 25.15 31.44
C PRO A 52 12.50 24.88 30.24
N PRO A 53 11.56 23.93 30.35
CA PRO A 53 10.63 23.63 29.28
C PRO A 53 9.64 24.79 29.13
N THR A 54 9.27 25.09 27.89
CA THR A 54 8.22 26.08 27.64
C THR A 54 6.86 25.39 27.82
N PRO A 55 6.02 25.84 28.77
CA PRO A 55 4.73 25.21 28.99
C PRO A 55 3.82 25.41 27.78
N THR A 56 3.27 24.33 27.24
CA THR A 56 2.38 24.36 26.06
C THR A 56 1.15 23.49 26.26
N ARG A 57 0.06 23.87 25.59
CA ARG A 57 -1.19 23.09 25.59
C ARG A 57 -1.15 21.89 24.65
N PHE A 58 -0.34 21.99 23.60
CA PHE A 58 -0.18 20.99 22.55
C PHE A 58 1.29 20.58 22.45
N PRO A 59 1.80 19.81 23.41
CA PRO A 59 3.19 19.39 23.41
C PRO A 59 3.46 18.42 22.25
N LEU A 60 4.54 18.66 21.51
CA LEU A 60 5.05 17.69 20.53
C LEU A 60 5.77 16.52 21.20
N PHE A 61 6.04 16.60 22.51
CA PHE A 61 6.78 15.60 23.25
C PHE A 61 6.25 15.50 24.68
N PHE A 62 5.74 14.32 25.05
CA PHE A 62 5.18 14.05 26.37
C PHE A 62 6.26 13.53 27.32
N GLU A 63 7.03 14.45 27.90
CA GLU A 63 8.19 14.14 28.76
C GLU A 63 7.83 13.31 29.99
N GLY A 64 6.72 13.63 30.64
CA GLY A 64 6.23 12.90 31.80
C GLY A 64 5.84 11.44 31.50
N ASN A 65 5.62 11.12 30.22
CA ASN A 65 5.22 9.82 29.72
C ASN A 65 6.25 9.29 28.71
N TYR A 66 7.53 9.38 29.07
CA TYR A 66 8.65 8.77 28.33
C TYR A 66 8.73 9.15 26.84
N GLY A 67 8.19 10.31 26.44
CA GLY A 67 8.17 10.73 25.05
C GLY A 67 7.18 9.97 24.16
N ARG A 68 6.07 9.47 24.73
CA ARG A 68 5.00 8.79 23.97
C ARG A 68 4.49 9.63 22.81
N GLU A 69 4.04 8.93 21.76
CA GLU A 69 3.58 9.51 20.50
C GLU A 69 2.42 10.50 20.71
N PRO A 70 2.58 11.79 20.35
CA PRO A 70 1.57 12.82 20.63
C PRO A 70 0.23 12.56 19.95
N LEU A 71 0.25 12.06 18.71
CA LEU A 71 -0.96 11.80 17.95
C LEU A 71 -1.88 10.82 18.68
N HIS A 72 -1.29 9.79 19.30
CA HIS A 72 -2.05 8.81 20.07
C HIS A 72 -2.74 9.47 21.28
N ILE A 73 -2.03 10.32 22.02
CA ILE A 73 -2.58 11.05 23.17
C ILE A 73 -3.67 12.03 22.72
N TYR A 74 -3.49 12.74 21.60
CA TYR A 74 -4.50 13.65 21.06
C TYR A 74 -5.78 12.94 20.65
N LEU A 75 -5.68 11.78 20.01
CA LEU A 75 -6.85 10.96 19.68
C LEU A 75 -7.54 10.44 20.94
N MET A 76 -6.78 10.09 21.99
CA MET A 76 -7.37 9.70 23.27
C MET A 76 -8.04 10.87 23.98
N ALA A 77 -7.44 12.06 23.98
CA ALA A 77 -8.04 13.27 24.53
C ALA A 77 -9.36 13.61 23.82
N ALA A 78 -9.41 13.48 22.48
CA ALA A 78 -10.65 13.64 21.72
C ALA A 78 -11.70 12.58 22.09
N SER A 79 -11.29 11.32 22.27
CA SER A 79 -12.18 10.24 22.72
C SER A 79 -12.72 10.47 24.13
N VAL A 80 -11.87 10.88 25.07
CA VAL A 80 -12.25 11.23 26.45
C VAL A 80 -13.17 12.45 26.47
N TRP A 81 -12.92 13.44 25.62
CA TRP A 81 -13.80 14.60 25.48
C TRP A 81 -15.21 14.21 24.98
N LEU A 82 -15.31 13.21 24.09
CA LEU A 82 -16.59 12.73 23.55
C LEU A 82 -17.34 11.76 24.47
N PHE A 83 -16.61 10.82 25.10
CA PHE A 83 -17.20 9.68 25.83
C PHE A 83 -16.98 9.76 27.35
N GLY A 84 -16.32 10.82 27.84
CA GLY A 84 -15.96 11.00 29.23
C GLY A 84 -14.74 10.18 29.67
N ASN A 85 -14.34 10.38 30.93
CA ASN A 85 -13.25 9.64 31.57
C ASN A 85 -13.67 8.19 31.89
N THR A 86 -13.67 7.34 30.87
CA THR A 86 -14.04 5.92 30.98
C THR A 86 -12.98 5.02 30.35
N PRO A 87 -12.80 3.77 30.82
CA PRO A 87 -11.89 2.81 30.17
C PRO A 87 -12.24 2.55 28.70
N PHE A 88 -13.53 2.67 28.36
CA PHE A 88 -13.99 2.56 26.97
C PHE A 88 -13.36 3.65 26.09
N ALA A 89 -13.37 4.92 26.53
CA ALA A 89 -12.81 6.03 25.78
C ALA A 89 -11.32 5.84 25.47
N LEU A 90 -10.56 5.33 26.44
CA LEU A 90 -9.13 5.06 26.29
C LEU A 90 -8.84 3.89 25.36
N ARG A 91 -9.68 2.85 25.39
CA ARG A 91 -9.51 1.63 24.57
C ARG A 91 -10.03 1.77 23.15
N LEU A 92 -10.91 2.73 22.89
CA LEU A 92 -11.49 2.96 21.57
C LEU A 92 -10.42 3.27 20.52
N VAL A 93 -9.48 4.16 20.84
CA VAL A 93 -8.41 4.60 19.93
C VAL A 93 -7.53 3.43 19.48
N PRO A 94 -6.87 2.65 20.36
CA PRO A 94 -6.07 1.50 19.94
C PRO A 94 -6.90 0.39 19.29
N ALA A 95 -8.18 0.23 19.66
CA ALA A 95 -9.06 -0.73 19.00
C ALA A 95 -9.35 -0.34 17.53
N LEU A 96 -9.65 0.94 17.27
CA LEU A 96 -9.87 1.45 15.91
C LEU A 96 -8.59 1.34 15.07
N SER A 97 -7.43 1.72 15.62
CA SER A 97 -6.15 1.55 14.93
C SER A 97 -5.89 0.09 14.55
N GLY A 98 -6.23 -0.86 15.42
CA GLY A 98 -6.12 -2.29 15.12
C GLY A 98 -7.06 -2.75 14.00
N VAL A 99 -8.30 -2.26 13.96
CA VAL A 99 -9.26 -2.57 12.88
C VAL A 99 -8.77 -2.02 11.54
N ILE A 100 -8.30 -0.77 11.53
CA ILE A 100 -7.74 -0.12 10.34
C ILE A 100 -6.51 -0.88 9.85
N ALA A 101 -5.62 -1.27 10.75
CA ALA A 101 -4.43 -2.05 10.40
C ALA A 101 -4.79 -3.39 9.74
N VAL A 102 -5.76 -4.12 10.29
CA VAL A 102 -6.24 -5.38 9.71
C VAL A 102 -6.82 -5.17 8.31
N ALA A 103 -7.65 -4.13 8.13
CA ALA A 103 -8.21 -3.78 6.84
C ALA A 103 -7.12 -3.41 5.81
N ALA A 104 -6.13 -2.61 6.23
CA ALA A 104 -5.02 -2.23 5.37
C ALA A 104 -4.20 -3.45 4.91
N VAL A 105 -3.85 -4.36 5.84
CA VAL A 105 -3.14 -5.61 5.49
C VAL A 105 -3.96 -6.46 4.53
N TYR A 106 -5.28 -6.57 4.73
CA TYR A 106 -6.15 -7.32 3.83
C TYR A 106 -6.16 -6.74 2.40
N LEU A 107 -6.28 -5.42 2.27
CA LEU A 107 -6.25 -4.75 0.97
C LEU A 107 -4.91 -4.96 0.26
N VAL A 108 -3.81 -4.82 0.99
CA VAL A 108 -2.46 -5.05 0.47
C VAL A 108 -2.30 -6.50 0.01
N ALA A 109 -2.73 -7.47 0.81
CA ALA A 109 -2.70 -8.89 0.43
C ALA A 109 -3.53 -9.16 -0.83
N GLY A 110 -4.69 -8.51 -0.97
CA GLY A 110 -5.51 -8.60 -2.18
C GLY A 110 -4.78 -8.11 -3.43
N VAL A 111 -4.04 -7.00 -3.34
CA VAL A 111 -3.23 -6.48 -4.45
C VAL A 111 -2.13 -7.47 -4.86
N PHE A 112 -1.45 -8.11 -3.90
CA PHE A 112 -0.42 -9.11 -4.18
C PHE A 112 -1.00 -10.35 -4.87
N ILE A 113 -2.12 -10.89 -4.39
CA ILE A 113 -2.75 -12.09 -4.95
C ILE A 113 -3.27 -11.82 -6.38
N ALA A 114 -3.85 -10.65 -6.62
CA ALA A 114 -4.29 -10.25 -7.96
C ALA A 114 -3.11 -10.16 -8.95
N GLY A 115 -1.96 -9.67 -8.49
CA GLY A 115 -0.72 -9.61 -9.28
C GLY A 115 -0.19 -10.99 -9.70
N GLU A 116 -0.32 -12.01 -8.84
CA GLU A 116 0.11 -13.38 -9.14
C GLU A 116 -0.78 -14.06 -10.19
N GLN A 117 -2.11 -13.86 -10.14
CA GLN A 117 -3.03 -14.42 -11.12
C GLN A 117 -2.82 -13.82 -12.52
N GLY A 118 -2.54 -12.51 -12.59
CA GLY A 118 -2.14 -11.85 -13.84
C GLY A 118 -0.85 -12.41 -14.43
N SER A 119 0.13 -12.70 -13.58
CA SER A 119 1.41 -13.29 -14.00
C SER A 119 1.28 -14.75 -14.43
N ARG A 120 0.46 -15.57 -13.74
CA ARG A 120 0.19 -16.96 -14.12
C ARG A 120 -0.58 -17.06 -15.45
N GLY A 121 -1.61 -16.24 -15.64
CA GLY A 121 -2.38 -16.23 -16.89
C GLY A 121 -1.58 -15.71 -18.10
N ALA A 122 -0.64 -14.78 -17.90
CA ALA A 122 0.30 -14.35 -18.94
C ALA A 122 1.38 -15.41 -19.23
N GLY A 123 1.89 -16.08 -18.18
CA GLY A 123 2.85 -17.18 -18.30
C GLY A 123 2.28 -18.39 -19.03
N GLU A 124 1.03 -18.75 -18.76
CA GLU A 124 0.36 -19.88 -19.42
C GLU A 124 0.08 -19.61 -20.90
N LYS A 125 -0.38 -18.39 -21.25
CA LYS A 125 -0.54 -17.96 -22.66
C LYS A 125 0.79 -17.93 -23.40
N ASN A 126 1.86 -17.42 -22.76
CA ASN A 126 3.19 -17.43 -23.36
C ASN A 126 3.74 -18.86 -23.51
N SER A 127 3.57 -19.73 -22.52
CA SER A 127 3.94 -21.14 -22.63
C SER A 127 3.16 -21.84 -23.74
N GLN A 128 1.86 -21.60 -23.88
CA GLN A 128 1.05 -22.20 -24.94
C GLN A 128 1.46 -21.68 -26.33
N PHE A 129 1.80 -20.40 -26.45
CA PHE A 129 2.34 -19.80 -27.68
C PHE A 129 3.75 -20.34 -28.00
N THR A 130 4.62 -20.51 -27.01
CA THR A 130 5.96 -21.09 -27.16
C THR A 130 5.90 -22.58 -27.51
N ILE A 131 4.97 -23.35 -26.93
CA ILE A 131 4.72 -24.76 -27.28
C ILE A 131 4.15 -24.85 -28.71
N HIS A 132 3.19 -23.98 -29.06
CA HIS A 132 2.62 -23.95 -30.40
C HIS A 132 3.67 -23.60 -31.48
N ASN A 133 4.56 -22.63 -31.20
CA ASN A 133 5.64 -22.27 -32.13
C ASN A 133 6.81 -23.27 -32.16
N SER A 134 7.09 -23.98 -31.05
CA SER A 134 8.16 -24.98 -31.02
C SER A 134 7.83 -26.22 -31.86
N GLN A 135 6.55 -26.61 -31.95
CA GLN A 135 6.08 -27.66 -32.84
C GLN A 135 6.42 -27.38 -34.32
N PHE A 136 6.26 -26.13 -34.76
CA PHE A 136 6.66 -25.70 -36.12
C PHE A 136 8.17 -25.76 -36.35
N THR A 137 8.96 -25.58 -35.30
CA THR A 137 10.43 -25.61 -35.37
C THR A 137 10.95 -27.05 -35.41
N ILE A 138 10.31 -27.96 -34.66
CA ILE A 138 10.60 -29.40 -34.64
C ILE A 138 10.18 -30.08 -35.96
N LEU A 139 9.01 -29.74 -36.51
CA LEU A 139 8.54 -30.21 -37.83
C LEU A 139 9.47 -29.76 -38.96
N ARG A 140 10.00 -28.52 -38.90
CA ARG A 140 10.99 -28.03 -39.86
C ARG A 140 12.36 -28.73 -39.75
N ARG A 141 12.78 -29.15 -38.55
CA ARG A 141 14.03 -29.91 -38.35
C ARG A 141 13.95 -31.38 -38.83
N MET A 142 12.76 -31.97 -38.87
CA MET A 142 12.53 -33.32 -39.41
C MET A 142 12.38 -33.38 -40.94
N GLY A 143 12.56 -32.27 -41.66
CA GLY A 143 12.52 -32.24 -43.13
C GLY A 143 11.12 -32.44 -43.72
N LEU A 144 10.08 -32.53 -42.89
CA LEU A 144 8.69 -32.68 -43.32
C LEU A 144 8.16 -31.32 -43.78
N ARG A 145 8.16 -31.11 -45.10
CA ARG A 145 7.45 -29.99 -45.73
C ARG A 145 5.97 -30.31 -45.76
N HIS A 146 5.15 -29.54 -45.04
CA HIS A 146 3.71 -29.57 -45.24
C HIS A 146 3.41 -29.19 -46.71
N PRO A 147 2.61 -29.95 -47.46
CA PRO A 147 2.11 -29.46 -48.74
C PRO A 147 1.24 -28.24 -48.43
N LEU A 148 1.67 -27.05 -48.85
CA LEU A 148 0.84 -25.87 -48.80
C LEU A 148 -0.50 -26.21 -49.47
N PRO A 149 -1.66 -25.78 -48.93
CA PRO A 149 -2.89 -25.84 -49.70
C PRO A 149 -2.62 -25.11 -51.02
N ARG A 150 -2.72 -25.83 -52.13
CA ARG A 150 -2.60 -25.26 -53.47
C ARG A 150 -3.72 -24.25 -53.62
N ARG A 151 -3.45 -22.97 -53.35
CA ARG A 151 -4.28 -21.90 -53.89
C ARG A 151 -4.22 -22.07 -55.41
N PRO A 152 -5.36 -22.27 -56.10
CA PRO A 152 -5.35 -22.14 -57.55
C PRO A 152 -4.83 -20.74 -57.85
N LEU A 153 -3.81 -20.66 -58.72
CA LEU A 153 -3.32 -19.40 -59.24
C LEU A 153 -4.51 -18.73 -59.93
N GLN A 154 -5.07 -17.70 -59.30
CA GLN A 154 -5.97 -16.81 -60.02
C GLN A 154 -5.16 -16.20 -61.16
N PRO A 155 -5.62 -16.26 -62.42
CA PRO A 155 -4.97 -15.53 -63.49
C PRO A 155 -4.94 -14.07 -63.08
N LEU A 156 -3.74 -13.48 -63.10
CA LEU A 156 -3.51 -12.07 -62.81
C LEU A 156 -4.36 -11.26 -63.80
N ARG A 157 -5.54 -10.82 -63.37
CA ARG A 157 -6.37 -9.91 -64.14
C ARG A 157 -5.64 -8.57 -64.12
N LEU A 158 -5.01 -8.23 -65.23
CA LEU A 158 -4.48 -6.89 -65.49
C LEU A 158 -5.68 -5.95 -65.35
N ALA A 159 -5.77 -5.24 -64.23
CA ALA A 159 -6.73 -4.16 -64.07
C ALA A 159 -6.16 -2.98 -64.88
N ASP A 160 -6.76 -2.75 -66.04
CA ASP A 160 -6.61 -1.53 -66.84
C ASP A 160 -7.25 -0.35 -66.10
N ASP A 161 -6.69 0.02 -64.95
CA ASP A 161 -7.10 1.20 -64.20
C ASP A 161 -5.92 2.17 -64.17
N GLY A 162 -5.99 3.16 -65.07
CA GLY A 162 -4.96 4.16 -65.34
C GLY A 162 -4.70 5.13 -64.20
N LEU A 163 -4.07 4.66 -63.12
CA LEU A 163 -3.74 5.49 -61.97
C LEU A 163 -2.37 5.16 -61.36
N TYR A 164 -1.30 5.27 -62.16
CA TYR A 164 0.07 5.43 -61.63
C TYR A 164 0.87 6.45 -62.46
N PRO A 165 1.37 7.54 -61.84
CA PRO A 165 2.22 8.51 -62.52
C PRO A 165 3.59 7.89 -62.88
N ARG A 166 4.02 8.18 -64.11
CA ARG A 166 5.23 7.68 -64.82
C ARG A 166 6.57 8.07 -64.17
N GLY A 167 6.82 7.70 -62.91
CA GLY A 167 8.06 8.06 -62.20
C GLY A 167 8.71 6.98 -61.34
N VAL A 168 8.02 5.86 -61.04
CA VAL A 168 8.50 4.93 -60.00
C VAL A 168 9.07 3.62 -60.56
N LEU A 169 8.76 3.27 -61.83
CA LEU A 169 9.18 1.99 -62.39
C LEU A 169 10.68 1.91 -62.78
N VAL A 170 11.39 3.04 -62.86
CA VAL A 170 12.82 3.05 -63.20
C VAL A 170 13.72 2.81 -61.98
N ARG A 171 13.19 2.96 -60.75
CA ARG A 171 14.00 2.89 -59.52
C ARG A 171 14.08 1.50 -58.88
N LEU A 172 13.27 0.54 -59.32
CA LEU A 172 13.24 -0.83 -58.77
C LEU A 172 14.02 -1.86 -59.61
N LEU A 173 14.34 -1.54 -60.87
CA LEU A 173 15.16 -2.42 -61.74
C LEU A 173 16.67 -2.17 -61.63
N LEU A 174 17.10 -1.12 -60.92
CA LEU A 174 18.52 -0.73 -60.78
C LEU A 174 19.16 -1.14 -59.44
N LEU A 175 18.40 -1.75 -58.53
CA LEU A 175 18.89 -2.22 -57.22
C LEU A 175 19.22 -3.73 -57.18
N ALA A 176 19.17 -4.41 -58.33
CA ALA A 176 19.50 -5.84 -58.47
C ALA A 176 20.81 -6.08 -59.24
N ARG A 177 21.70 -5.08 -59.33
CA ARG A 177 23.00 -5.24 -59.97
C ARG A 177 24.09 -4.39 -59.32
N HIS A 178 24.44 -4.72 -58.08
CA HIS A 178 25.80 -4.64 -57.54
C HIS A 178 25.92 -5.64 -56.38
#